data_AF-A0A920P0N7-F1
#
_entry.id   AF-A0A920P0N7-F1
#
_cell.length_a   1.000
_cell.length_b   1.000
_cell.length_c   1.000
_cell.angle_alpha   90.00
_cell.angle_beta   90.00
_cell.angle_gamma   90.00
#
_symmetry.space_group_name_H-M   'P 1'
#
loop_
_entity.id
_entity.type
_entity.pdbx_description
1 polymer ?
#
loop_
_entity_poly.entity_id
_entity_poly.type
_entity_poly.pdbx_seq_one_letter_code
_entity_poly.pdbx_strand_id
1 'polypeptide(L)' 'MVGVNIFFSKTKWGATTDSQGFYSIRNIPYGKYEMIISMIGYEVIKQDVFVFENERISMNFILVPEPIQMKEVIVKS' A
#
# COMPACT_ATOMS: atom_id res chain seq x y z
N MET A 1 -6.59 3.75 -10.24
CA MET A 1 -5.94 2.47 -10.62
C MET A 1 -6.61 1.36 -9.85
N VAL A 2 -7.10 0.33 -10.53
CA VAL A 2 -7.85 -0.78 -9.91
C VAL A 2 -6.93 -1.87 -9.39
N GLY A 3 -7.29 -2.52 -8.29
CA GLY A 3 -6.58 -3.71 -7.82
C GLY A 3 -5.32 -3.45 -6.97
N VAL A 4 -5.08 -2.22 -6.51
CA VAL A 4 -4.00 -1.91 -5.56
C VAL A 4 -4.41 -2.37 -4.18
N ASN A 5 -3.54 -3.09 -3.48
CA ASN A 5 -3.78 -3.53 -2.11
C ASN A 5 -3.29 -2.47 -1.12
N ILE A 6 -4.12 -2.08 -0.17
CA ILE A 6 -3.79 -1.19 0.94
C ILE A 6 -4.12 -1.93 2.23
N PHE A 7 -3.15 -2.10 3.13
CA PHE A 7 -3.37 -2.79 4.39
C PHE A 7 -2.47 -2.27 5.50
N PHE A 8 -2.90 -2.45 6.75
CA PHE A 8 -2.10 -2.12 7.91
C PHE A 8 -1.31 -3.35 8.37
N SER A 9 0.01 -3.20 8.46
CA SER A 9 0.97 -4.23 8.83
C SER A 9 0.60 -4.90 10.15
N LYS A 10 0.63 -6.24 10.19
CA LYS A 10 0.26 -7.08 11.36
C LYS A 10 -1.20 -6.94 11.82
N THR A 11 -2.09 -6.53 10.93
CA THR A 11 -3.52 -6.42 11.23
C THR A 11 -4.36 -7.08 10.14
N LYS A 12 -5.66 -7.18 10.38
CA LYS A 12 -6.65 -7.61 9.37
C LYS A 12 -7.28 -6.44 8.59
N TRP A 13 -6.85 -5.21 8.86
CA TRP A 13 -7.44 -4.02 8.24
C TRP A 13 -6.77 -3.75 6.90
N GLY A 14 -7.56 -3.81 5.85
CA GLY A 14 -7.11 -3.50 4.50
C GLY A 14 -8.29 -3.35 3.55
N ALA A 15 -8.00 -2.85 2.37
CA ALA A 15 -8.92 -2.71 1.25
C ALA A 15 -8.14 -2.79 -0.06
N THR A 16 -8.88 -3.02 -1.14
CA THR A 16 -8.36 -2.94 -2.50
C THR A 16 -9.00 -1.74 -3.19
N THR A 17 -8.27 -1.05 -4.06
CA THR A 17 -8.83 0.06 -4.82
C THR A 17 -9.89 -0.38 -5.83
N ASP A 18 -10.93 0.43 -5.99
CA ASP A 18 -11.97 0.26 -7.00
C ASP A 18 -11.50 0.65 -8.41
N SER A 19 -12.41 0.61 -9.39
CA SER A 19 -12.11 0.97 -10.80
C SER A 19 -11.61 2.40 -10.98
N GLN A 20 -11.96 3.31 -10.06
CA GLN A 20 -11.55 4.71 -10.08
C GLN A 20 -10.29 4.96 -9.24
N GLY A 21 -9.81 3.96 -8.49
CA GLY A 21 -8.65 4.08 -7.62
C GLY A 21 -8.97 4.49 -6.18
N PHE A 22 -10.24 4.55 -5.79
CA PHE A 22 -10.62 4.88 -4.43
C PHE A 22 -10.59 3.65 -3.52
N TYR A 23 -10.30 3.87 -2.25
CA TYR A 23 -10.33 2.86 -1.20
C TYR A 23 -10.91 3.45 0.09
N SER A 24 -11.46 2.60 0.94
CA SER A 24 -11.96 2.98 2.26
C SER A 24 -11.74 1.84 3.24
N ILE A 25 -11.07 2.12 4.35
CA ILE A 25 -10.88 1.20 5.47
C ILE A 25 -11.56 1.84 6.68
N ARG A 26 -12.44 1.09 7.35
CA ARG A 26 -13.31 1.60 8.42
C ARG A 26 -13.10 0.82 9.71
N ASN A 27 -13.56 1.38 10.82
CA ASN A 27 -13.54 0.76 12.15
C ASN A 27 -12.12 0.36 12.59
N ILE A 28 -11.16 1.24 12.32
CA ILE A 28 -9.78 1.10 12.79
C ILE A 28 -9.70 1.73 14.17
N PRO A 29 -9.26 0.98 15.20
CA PRO A 29 -8.99 1.55 16.51
C PRO A 29 -7.96 2.68 16.44
N TYR A 30 -7.97 3.56 17.45
CA TYR A 30 -6.93 4.57 17.57
C TYR A 30 -5.57 3.90 17.80
N GLY A 31 -4.52 4.46 17.23
CA GLY A 31 -3.17 3.90 17.34
C GLY A 31 -2.24 4.30 16.21
N LYS A 32 -0.99 3.87 16.35
CA LYS A 32 0.03 3.99 15.30
C LYS A 32 0.07 2.71 14.47
N TYR A 33 0.01 2.86 13.16
CA TYR A 33 0.07 1.75 12.22
C TYR A 33 1.06 2.04 11.09
N GLU A 34 1.64 0.98 10.53
CA GLU A 34 2.35 1.04 9.25
C GLU A 34 1.37 0.60 8.17
N MET A 35 0.98 1.53 7.29
CA MET A 35 0.19 1.26 6.10
C MET A 35 1.11 0.82 4.97
N ILE A 36 0.76 -0.28 4.32
CA ILE A 36 1.46 -0.85 3.17
C ILE A 36 0.56 -0.76 1.96
N ILE A 37 1.06 -0.14 0.88
CA ILE A 37 0.40 -0.04 -0.41
C ILE A 37 1.23 -0.85 -1.40
N SER A 38 0.62 -1.88 -2.02
CA SER A 38 1.32 -2.78 -2.93
C SER A 38 0.49 -3.18 -4.14
N MET A 39 1.18 -3.36 -5.27
CA MET A 39 0.64 -3.88 -6.51
C MET A 39 1.77 -4.57 -7.28
N ILE A 40 1.46 -5.66 -7.97
CA ILE A 40 2.43 -6.38 -8.81
C ILE A 40 2.97 -5.42 -9.89
N GLY A 41 4.29 -5.35 -10.03
CA GLY A 41 4.97 -4.49 -11.00
C GLY A 41 5.16 -3.03 -10.54
N TYR A 42 4.89 -2.73 -9.27
CA TYR A 42 5.08 -1.42 -8.68
C TYR A 42 5.86 -1.51 -7.37
N GLU A 43 6.58 -0.44 -7.04
CA GLU A 43 7.26 -0.32 -5.76
C GLU A 43 6.26 -0.34 -4.59
N VAL A 44 6.65 -1.00 -3.50
CA VAL A 44 5.86 -1.06 -2.27
C VAL A 44 6.06 0.23 -1.48
N ILE A 45 4.98 0.94 -1.18
CA ILE A 45 5.00 2.14 -0.34
C ILE A 45 4.67 1.73 1.09
N LYS A 46 5.47 2.20 2.05
CA LYS A 46 5.23 2.07 3.49
C LYS A 46 5.04 3.45 4.10
N GLN A 47 3.93 3.65 4.80
CA GLN A 47 3.56 4.94 5.40
C GLN A 47 3.14 4.75 6.85
N ASP A 48 3.78 5.48 7.76
CA ASP A 48 3.32 5.58 9.14
C ASP A 48 2.03 6.41 9.19
N VAL A 49 1.00 5.87 9.85
CA VAL A 49 -0.32 6.48 10.00
C VAL A 49 -0.71 6.47 11.48
N PHE A 50 -1.11 7.63 11.98
CA PHE A 50 -1.68 7.76 13.32
C PHE A 50 -3.17 7.94 13.19
N VAL A 51 -3.95 7.01 13.74
CA VAL A 51 -5.41 7.08 13.75
C VAL A 51 -5.84 7.68 15.08
N PHE A 52 -6.46 8.85 15.04
CA PHE A 52 -7.11 9.46 16.20
C PHE A 52 -8.61 9.09 16.27
N GLU A 53 -9.19 9.22 17.45
CA GLU A 53 -10.61 8.90 17.67
C GLU A 53 -11.52 9.80 16.80
N ASN A 54 -12.50 9.18 16.13
CA ASN A 54 -13.47 9.83 15.25
C ASN A 54 -12.86 10.64 14.09
N GLU A 55 -11.60 10.40 13.73
CA GLU A 55 -10.94 11.11 12.64
C GLU A 55 -11.16 10.41 11.29
N ARG A 56 -11.41 11.21 10.26
CA ARG A 56 -11.36 10.76 8.87
C ARG A 56 -10.05 11.18 8.23
N ILE A 57 -9.17 10.22 8.00
CA ILE A 57 -7.88 10.45 7.32
C ILE A 57 -8.06 10.21 5.82
N SER A 58 -7.58 11.15 4.99
CA SER A 58 -7.52 11.02 3.54
C SER A 58 -6.07 11.12 3.08
N MET A 59 -5.58 10.08 2.41
CA MET A 59 -4.22 10.05 1.86
C MET A 59 -4.30 9.59 0.41
N ASN A 60 -3.47 10.21 -0.44
CA ASN A 60 -3.36 9.87 -1.84
C ASN A 60 -1.93 9.42 -2.13
N PHE A 61 -1.80 8.33 -2.88
CA PHE A 61 -0.50 7.76 -3.24
C PHE A 61 -0.41 7.60 -4.75
N ILE A 62 0.78 7.88 -5.28
CA ILE A 62 1.12 7.63 -6.68
C ILE A 62 2.10 6.46 -6.67
N LEU A 63 1.72 5.35 -7.29
CA LEU A 63 2.59 4.17 -7.37
C LEU A 63 3.62 4.39 -8.48
N VAL A 64 4.87 4.00 -8.19
CA VAL A 64 5.98 4.04 -9.14
C VAL A 64 6.16 2.62 -9.70
N PRO A 65 6.13 2.43 -11.04
CA PRO A 65 6.42 1.12 -11.63
C PRO A 65 7.80 0.64 -11.22
N GLU A 66 7.91 -0.61 -10.79
CA GLU A 66 9.20 -1.21 -10.47
C GLU A 66 9.89 -1.56 -11.79
N PRO A 67 11.02 -0.94 -12.16
CA PRO A 67 11.73 -1.30 -13.37
C PRO A 67 12.17 -2.76 -13.26
N ILE A 68 11.94 -3.54 -14.31
CA ILE A 68 12.46 -4.90 -14.41
C ILE A 68 13.98 -4.79 -14.40
N GLN A 69 14.60 -4.97 -13.22
CA GLN A 69 16.02 -5.21 -13.13
C GLN A 69 16.24 -6.59 -13.71
N MET A 70 16.61 -6.66 -14.99
CA MET A 70 17.22 -7.87 -15.54
C MET A 70 18.45 -8.14 -14.67
N LYS A 71 18.35 -9.11 -13.76
CA LYS A 71 19.53 -9.65 -13.09
C LYS A 71 20.32 -10.32 -14.20
N GLU A 72 21.35 -9.64 -14.69
CA GLU A 72 22.33 -10.24 -15.58
C GLU A 72 22.87 -11.48 -14.86
N VAL A 73 22.50 -12.66 -15.34
CA VAL A 73 23.07 -13.90 -14.83
C VAL A 73 24.49 -13.91 -15.35
N ILE A 74 25.44 -13.49 -14.51
CA ILE A 74 26.87 -13.62 -14.83
C ILE A 74 27.16 -15.12 -14.83
N VAL A 75 27.06 -15.75 -16.00
CA VAL A 75 27.57 -17.10 -16.21
C VAL A 75 29.08 -16.98 -16.18
N LYS A 76 29.69 -17.34 -15.04
CA LYS A 76 31.14 -17.55 -14.98
C LYS A 76 31.44 -18.89 -15.66
N SER A 77 32.12 -18.80 -16.81
CA SER A 77 32.79 -19.91 -17.49
C SER A 77 34.02 -20.39 -16.73
#